data_AF-A0AAU8UIZ5-F1
#
_entry.id   AF-A0AAU8UIZ5-F1
#
_cell.length_a   1.000
_cell.length_b   1.000
_cell.length_c   1.000
_cell.angle_alpha   90.00
_cell.angle_beta   90.00
_cell.angle_gamma   90.00
#
_symmetry.space_group_name_H-M   'P 1'
#
loop_
_entity.id
_entity.type
_entity.pdbx_description
1 polymer ?
#
loop_
_entity_poly.entity_id
_entity_poly.type
_entity_poly.pdbx_seq_one_letter_code
_entity_poly.pdbx_strand_id
1 'polypeptide(L)'
;MKPLAVKPAAVMRIALAVCCIVAGVVGYRMLVAASPAPSPRAAFDRLHRDGAPARPVAGHRAPPSRAIAQAASAASAASGAQVDAPTPAATPREKLAALRAPVSVESANDPFTASSWLPPPPVEAPLPTARPAPPTAPPVPFTYVGELDAKADKPQVFLSNGDQLLIVSPGDVIDGQYRVDSVSASNVVLTYLPLNQTQVVSIPVEAK
;
A
#
# COMPACT_ATOMS: atom_id res chain seq x y z
N MET A 1 19.53 47.79 -53.18
CA MET A 1 19.73 46.43 -52.64
C MET A 1 21.07 45.92 -53.17
N LYS A 2 22.08 45.73 -52.31
CA LYS A 2 23.45 45.35 -52.71
C LYS A 2 23.66 43.87 -52.33
N PRO A 3 23.93 42.95 -53.27
CA PRO A 3 24.22 41.57 -52.92
C PRO A 3 25.62 41.49 -52.31
N LEU A 4 25.71 40.94 -51.09
CA LEU A 4 26.98 40.65 -50.44
C LEU A 4 27.66 39.50 -51.19
N ALA A 5 28.74 39.82 -51.90
CA ALA A 5 29.59 38.84 -52.57
C ALA A 5 30.40 38.06 -51.50
N VAL A 6 29.99 36.81 -51.26
CA VAL A 6 30.69 35.90 -50.35
C VAL A 6 31.87 35.26 -51.09
N LYS A 7 33.06 35.25 -50.45
CA LYS A 7 34.30 34.69 -51.01
C LYS A 7 34.14 33.19 -51.31
N PRO A 8 34.62 32.69 -52.47
CA PRO A 8 34.41 31.31 -52.92
C PRO A 8 35.00 30.26 -51.97
N ALA A 9 36.07 30.60 -51.24
CA ALA A 9 36.67 29.73 -50.23
C ALA A 9 35.77 29.49 -49.01
N ALA A 10 34.91 30.46 -48.65
CA ALA A 10 33.95 30.29 -47.56
C ALA A 10 32.76 29.43 -48.01
N VAL A 11 32.30 29.61 -49.25
CA VAL A 11 31.23 28.79 -49.84
C VAL A 11 31.65 27.32 -49.95
N MET A 12 32.89 27.04 -50.35
CA MET A 12 33.41 25.67 -50.45
C MET A 12 33.53 24.98 -49.08
N ARG A 13 33.93 25.71 -48.03
CA ARG A 13 34.02 25.17 -46.66
C ARG A 13 32.64 24.89 -46.07
N ILE A 14 31.67 25.77 -46.31
CA ILE A 14 30.29 25.58 -45.88
C ILE A 14 29.67 24.38 -46.60
N ALA A 15 29.88 24.26 -47.91
CA ALA A 15 29.39 23.11 -48.70
C ALA A 15 30.00 21.77 -48.22
N LEU A 16 31.30 21.74 -47.91
CA LEU A 16 31.95 20.54 -47.39
C LEU A 16 31.40 20.15 -46.00
N ALA A 17 31.22 21.12 -45.11
CA ALA A 17 30.67 20.88 -43.78
C ALA A 17 29.21 20.34 -43.85
N VAL A 18 28.38 20.92 -44.71
CA VAL A 18 27.01 20.43 -44.94
C VAL A 18 27.03 19.02 -45.54
N CYS A 19 27.94 18.74 -46.47
CA CYS A 19 28.10 17.40 -47.05
C CYS A 19 28.50 16.36 -45.99
N CYS A 20 29.43 16.68 -45.09
CA CYS A 20 29.82 15.80 -43.98
C CYS A 20 28.67 15.53 -43.01
N ILE A 21 27.85 16.54 -42.70
CA ILE A 21 26.69 16.39 -41.83
C ILE A 21 25.63 15.49 -42.48
N VAL A 22 25.32 15.71 -43.77
CA VAL A 22 24.34 14.89 -44.49
C VAL A 22 24.83 13.43 -44.62
N ALA A 23 26.11 13.21 -44.93
CA ALA A 23 26.69 11.87 -45.00
C ALA A 23 26.65 11.16 -43.64
N GLY A 24 26.94 11.88 -42.55
CA GLY A 24 26.87 11.35 -41.18
C GLY A 24 25.44 10.98 -40.76
N VAL A 25 24.45 11.81 -41.09
CA VAL A 25 23.03 11.56 -40.77
C VAL A 25 22.48 10.36 -41.55
N VAL A 26 22.84 10.21 -42.83
CA VAL A 26 22.44 9.06 -43.65
C VAL A 26 23.10 7.77 -43.14
N GLY A 27 24.40 7.81 -42.82
CA GLY A 27 25.11 6.66 -42.23
C GLY A 27 24.51 6.25 -40.88
N TYR A 28 24.14 7.21 -40.05
CA TYR A 28 23.51 6.96 -38.75
C TYR A 28 22.10 6.34 -38.87
N ARG A 29 21.30 6.76 -39.86
CA ARG A 29 19.99 6.15 -40.15
C ARG A 29 20.10 4.71 -40.65
N MET A 30 21.15 4.39 -41.42
CA MET A 30 21.41 3.01 -41.85
C MET A 30 21.89 2.10 -40.70
N LEU A 31 22.68 2.62 -39.75
CA LEU A 31 23.10 1.85 -38.57
C LEU A 31 21.93 1.53 -37.62
N VAL A 32 20.94 2.42 -37.52
CA VAL A 32 19.76 2.22 -36.66
C VAL A 32 18.74 1.24 -37.27
N ALA A 33 18.68 1.12 -38.60
CA ALA A 33 17.80 0.16 -39.27
C ALA A 33 18.29 -1.31 -39.17
N ALA A 34 19.55 -1.53 -38.78
CA ALA A 34 20.16 -2.85 -38.66
C ALA A 34 20.06 -3.48 -37.25
N SER A 35 19.37 -2.83 -36.30
CA SER A 35 19.12 -3.42 -34.97
C SER A 35 17.84 -4.28 -35.01
N PRO A 36 17.93 -5.62 -34.96
CA PRO A 36 16.74 -6.46 -34.94
C PRO A 36 15.97 -6.25 -33.63
N ALA A 37 14.69 -5.88 -33.75
CA ALA A 37 13.78 -5.75 -32.61
C ALA A 37 13.48 -7.13 -31.98
N PRO A 38 13.43 -7.24 -30.64
CA PRO A 38 12.90 -8.43 -29.98
C PRO A 38 11.37 -8.43 -30.08
N SER A 39 10.81 -9.52 -30.62
CA SER A 39 9.37 -9.74 -30.71
C SER A 39 8.79 -10.14 -29.34
N PRO A 40 7.67 -9.55 -28.89
CA PRO A 40 6.90 -10.08 -27.78
C PRO A 40 5.73 -10.89 -28.36
N ARG A 41 5.89 -12.21 -28.50
CA ARG A 41 4.77 -13.12 -28.72
C ARG A 41 4.93 -14.41 -27.90
N ALA A 42 3.82 -14.79 -27.29
CA ALA A 42 3.52 -16.04 -26.57
C ALA A 42 3.93 -16.11 -25.09
N ALA A 43 3.12 -15.50 -24.22
CA ALA A 43 3.09 -15.83 -22.79
C ALA A 43 1.71 -15.64 -22.14
N PHE A 44 0.61 -15.92 -22.86
CA PHE A 44 -0.74 -15.73 -22.31
C PHE A 44 -1.75 -16.83 -22.67
N ASP A 45 -1.33 -18.10 -22.69
CA ASP A 45 -2.30 -19.18 -22.95
C ASP A 45 -2.00 -20.48 -22.20
N ARG A 46 -2.09 -20.45 -20.86
CA ARG A 46 -2.10 -21.69 -20.07
C ARG A 46 -2.82 -21.62 -18.72
N LEU A 47 -4.04 -21.09 -18.65
CA LEU A 47 -4.93 -21.38 -17.53
C LEU A 47 -6.41 -21.40 -17.98
N HIS A 48 -6.76 -22.37 -18.83
CA HIS A 48 -8.12 -22.90 -18.85
C HIS A 48 -8.14 -24.33 -19.40
N ARG A 49 -8.23 -25.30 -18.48
CA ARG A 49 -8.89 -26.57 -18.78
C ARG A 49 -9.46 -27.14 -17.49
N ASP A 50 -10.75 -26.92 -17.34
CA ASP A 50 -11.64 -27.54 -16.37
C ASP A 50 -11.74 -29.06 -16.56
N GLY A 51 -11.98 -29.73 -15.44
CA GLY A 51 -13.10 -30.67 -15.31
C GLY A 51 -12.89 -32.11 -15.76
N ALA A 52 -12.40 -32.96 -14.85
CA ALA A 52 -12.69 -34.39 -14.87
C ALA A 52 -12.79 -34.94 -13.44
N PRO A 53 -13.93 -35.55 -13.08
CA PRO A 53 -13.83 -36.80 -12.33
C PRO A 53 -14.71 -37.94 -12.90
N ALA A 54 -14.08 -39.10 -13.09
CA ALA A 54 -14.69 -40.43 -13.13
C ALA A 54 -14.38 -41.11 -11.77
N ARG A 55 -15.10 -42.07 -11.17
CA ARG A 55 -16.21 -42.99 -11.51
C ARG A 55 -16.81 -43.49 -10.15
N PRO A 56 -17.92 -44.24 -10.13
CA PRO A 56 -18.69 -44.58 -8.94
C PRO A 56 -18.28 -45.92 -8.30
N VAL A 57 -18.61 -46.11 -7.02
CA VAL A 57 -18.79 -47.43 -6.41
C VAL A 57 -20.06 -47.42 -5.54
N ALA A 58 -20.85 -48.47 -5.69
CA ALA A 58 -22.16 -48.65 -5.08
C ALA A 58 -22.12 -49.67 -3.93
N GLY A 59 -23.08 -49.54 -3.00
CA GLY A 59 -23.51 -50.55 -2.01
C GLY A 59 -22.85 -50.36 -0.64
N HIS A 60 -23.53 -50.38 0.50
CA HIS A 60 -24.74 -51.11 0.87
C HIS A 60 -25.55 -50.36 1.93
N ARG A 61 -26.86 -50.64 1.90
CA ARG A 61 -27.97 -50.13 2.72
C ARG A 61 -28.07 -50.90 4.05
N ALA A 62 -28.30 -50.20 5.16
CA ALA A 62 -29.31 -50.53 6.21
C ALA A 62 -29.12 -49.70 7.52
N PRO A 63 -30.17 -49.01 8.01
CA PRO A 63 -30.42 -48.74 9.44
C PRO A 63 -31.43 -49.82 10.00
N PRO A 64 -31.90 -49.85 11.27
CA PRO A 64 -32.02 -48.76 12.25
C PRO A 64 -31.86 -49.10 13.76
N SER A 65 -31.93 -48.05 14.59
CA SER A 65 -32.57 -47.96 15.94
C SER A 65 -32.09 -48.85 17.10
N ARG A 66 -31.86 -48.24 18.28
CA ARG A 66 -32.85 -48.13 19.39
C ARG A 66 -32.19 -47.75 20.73
N ALA A 67 -32.78 -46.73 21.36
CA ALA A 67 -33.03 -46.48 22.78
C ALA A 67 -31.91 -46.47 23.86
N ILE A 68 -31.91 -45.36 24.62
CA ILE A 68 -32.16 -45.27 26.08
C ILE A 68 -31.52 -46.35 26.97
N ALA A 69 -30.67 -45.94 27.92
CA ALA A 69 -30.92 -46.08 29.37
C ALA A 69 -29.63 -46.05 30.18
N GLN A 70 -29.67 -45.23 31.23
CA GLN A 70 -28.87 -45.32 32.45
C GLN A 70 -28.87 -46.75 33.03
N ALA A 71 -27.77 -47.14 33.69
CA ALA A 71 -27.87 -47.73 35.03
C ALA A 71 -26.51 -47.69 35.72
N ALA A 72 -26.49 -46.98 36.84
CA ALA A 72 -25.40 -46.92 37.80
C ALA A 72 -25.15 -48.30 38.44
N SER A 73 -23.88 -48.58 38.71
CA SER A 73 -23.45 -49.69 39.56
C SER A 73 -23.69 -49.33 41.03
N ALA A 74 -24.24 -50.29 41.76
CA ALA A 74 -24.77 -50.14 43.10
C ALA A 74 -23.71 -49.99 44.20
N ALA A 75 -24.14 -49.35 45.29
CA ALA A 75 -23.42 -49.02 46.49
C ALA A 75 -23.04 -50.22 47.38
N SER A 76 -22.02 -50.01 48.22
CA SER A 76 -21.70 -50.86 49.38
C SER A 76 -21.83 -50.07 50.70
N ALA A 77 -22.67 -50.64 51.56
CA ALA A 77 -22.83 -50.61 53.03
C ALA A 77 -22.18 -49.51 53.93
N ALA A 78 -23.09 -48.88 54.71
CA ALA A 78 -23.18 -48.78 56.19
C ALA A 78 -22.06 -48.17 57.07
N SER A 79 -22.44 -47.19 57.92
CA SER A 79 -22.42 -47.29 59.40
C SER A 79 -22.81 -45.96 60.08
N GLY A 80 -23.47 -46.04 61.24
CA GLY A 80 -23.46 -44.96 62.25
C GLY A 80 -24.82 -44.62 62.87
N ALA A 81 -25.18 -45.29 63.97
CA ALA A 81 -26.31 -44.94 64.83
C ALA A 81 -25.96 -43.74 65.73
N GLN A 82 -26.89 -42.80 65.93
CA GLN A 82 -26.80 -41.77 66.97
C GLN A 82 -28.15 -41.54 67.65
N VAL A 83 -28.05 -41.33 68.96
CA VAL A 83 -29.05 -41.45 70.02
C VAL A 83 -30.13 -40.37 69.99
N ASP A 84 -31.38 -40.79 70.20
CA ASP A 84 -32.60 -39.98 70.23
C ASP A 84 -32.71 -39.13 71.52
N ALA A 85 -32.94 -37.82 71.35
CA ALA A 85 -33.55 -36.94 72.34
C ALA A 85 -34.90 -36.49 71.78
N PRO A 86 -35.97 -36.36 72.60
CA PRO A 86 -37.31 -36.10 72.08
C PRO A 86 -37.39 -34.68 71.52
N THR A 87 -37.19 -34.57 70.21
CA THR A 87 -37.44 -33.35 69.46
C THR A 87 -38.96 -33.15 69.38
N PRO A 88 -39.51 -31.97 69.71
CA PRO A 88 -40.94 -31.72 69.51
C PRO A 88 -41.30 -32.02 68.05
N ALA A 89 -42.30 -32.87 67.84
CA ALA A 89 -42.69 -33.26 66.50
C ALA A 89 -43.16 -32.02 65.74
N ALA A 90 -42.38 -31.62 64.72
CA ALA A 90 -42.69 -30.48 63.87
C ALA A 90 -44.12 -30.60 63.34
N THR A 91 -44.91 -29.55 63.54
CA THR A 91 -46.29 -29.49 63.06
C THR A 91 -46.32 -29.67 61.55
N PRO A 92 -47.43 -30.16 60.97
CA PRO A 92 -47.54 -30.32 59.52
C PRO A 92 -47.22 -29.03 58.74
N ARG A 93 -47.50 -27.87 59.34
CA ARG A 93 -47.23 -26.55 58.75
C ARG A 93 -45.73 -26.22 58.74
N GLU A 94 -44.99 -26.59 59.78
CA GLU A 94 -43.53 -26.42 59.85
C GLU A 94 -42.80 -27.37 58.90
N LYS A 95 -43.29 -28.61 58.74
CA LYS A 95 -42.76 -29.53 57.72
C LYS A 95 -42.96 -28.96 56.31
N LEU A 96 -44.13 -28.40 56.01
CA LEU A 96 -44.40 -27.73 54.73
C LEU A 96 -43.56 -26.47 54.53
N ALA A 97 -43.27 -25.72 55.59
CA ALA A 97 -42.40 -24.54 55.51
C ALA A 97 -40.93 -24.92 55.25
N ALA A 98 -40.45 -26.02 55.83
CA ALA A 98 -39.09 -26.53 55.60
C ALA A 98 -38.85 -27.06 54.17
N LEU A 99 -39.91 -27.46 53.47
CA LEU A 99 -39.87 -27.87 52.06
C LEU A 99 -39.84 -26.67 51.10
N ARG A 100 -40.09 -25.44 51.58
CA ARG A 100 -40.06 -24.24 50.76
C ARG A 100 -38.62 -23.72 50.66
N ALA A 101 -38.11 -23.60 49.43
CA ALA A 101 -36.83 -22.95 49.19
C ALA A 101 -36.86 -21.49 49.65
N PRO A 102 -35.81 -20.98 50.33
CA PRO A 102 -35.75 -19.59 50.77
C PRO A 102 -35.75 -18.65 49.55
N VAL A 103 -36.80 -17.83 49.44
CA VAL A 103 -36.90 -16.81 48.38
C VAL A 103 -36.00 -15.65 48.80
N SER A 104 -34.85 -15.54 48.14
CA SER A 104 -33.90 -14.45 48.34
C SER A 104 -34.04 -13.46 47.19
N VAL A 105 -34.10 -12.16 47.52
CA VAL A 105 -34.19 -11.06 46.53
C VAL A 105 -32.91 -10.98 45.67
N GLU A 106 -31.80 -11.53 46.16
CA GLU A 106 -30.51 -11.61 45.46
C GLU A 106 -30.33 -12.94 44.70
N SER A 107 -31.42 -13.67 44.45
CA SER A 107 -31.38 -14.90 43.67
C SER A 107 -31.00 -14.59 42.22
N ALA A 108 -30.02 -15.32 41.68
CA ALA A 108 -29.59 -15.19 40.28
C ALA A 108 -30.72 -15.44 39.24
N ASN A 109 -31.87 -15.95 39.67
CA ASN A 109 -33.06 -16.22 38.83
C ASN A 109 -34.31 -15.45 39.31
N ASP A 110 -34.18 -14.24 39.85
CA ASP A 110 -35.36 -13.42 40.20
C ASP A 110 -36.10 -12.94 38.93
N PRO A 111 -37.36 -13.35 38.70
CA PRO A 111 -38.14 -12.92 37.54
C PRO A 111 -38.57 -11.44 37.58
N PHE A 112 -38.39 -10.75 38.71
CA PHE A 112 -38.75 -9.34 38.90
C PHE A 112 -37.54 -8.39 38.83
N THR A 113 -36.36 -8.90 38.48
CA THR A 113 -35.16 -8.06 38.34
C THR A 113 -35.33 -7.03 37.23
N ALA A 114 -35.14 -5.74 37.55
CA ALA A 114 -35.25 -4.66 36.58
C ALA A 114 -34.18 -4.80 35.48
N SER A 115 -34.62 -4.99 34.23
CA SER A 115 -33.75 -5.07 33.06
C SER A 115 -33.53 -3.68 32.46
N SER A 116 -32.27 -3.32 32.19
CA SER A 116 -31.94 -2.10 31.45
C SER A 116 -32.12 -2.34 29.95
N TRP A 117 -32.84 -1.45 29.27
CA TRP A 117 -33.03 -1.50 27.81
C TRP A 117 -32.01 -0.66 27.05
N LEU A 118 -30.93 -0.23 27.72
CA LEU A 118 -29.91 0.60 27.09
C LEU A 118 -29.08 -0.26 26.13
N PRO A 119 -28.94 0.15 24.85
CA PRO A 119 -28.07 -0.55 23.94
C PRO A 119 -26.63 -0.54 24.48
N PRO A 120 -25.89 -1.66 24.33
CA PRO A 120 -24.51 -1.73 24.80
C PRO A 120 -23.68 -0.63 24.12
N PRO A 121 -22.73 -0.01 24.84
CA PRO A 121 -21.90 1.04 24.27
C PRO A 121 -21.11 0.50 23.06
N PRO A 122 -20.93 1.31 22.00
CA PRO A 122 -20.12 0.90 20.86
C PRO A 122 -18.71 0.53 21.31
N VAL A 123 -18.25 -0.67 20.93
CA VAL A 123 -16.85 -1.05 21.13
C VAL A 123 -16.02 -0.27 20.12
N GLU A 124 -15.19 0.67 20.58
CA GLU A 124 -14.23 1.36 19.72
C GLU A 124 -13.24 0.33 19.16
N ALA A 125 -13.25 0.18 17.83
CA ALA A 125 -12.25 -0.62 17.14
C ALA A 125 -10.86 0.03 17.34
N PRO A 126 -9.80 -0.77 17.58
CA PRO A 126 -8.45 -0.23 17.69
C PRO A 126 -8.09 0.60 16.45
N LEU A 127 -7.63 1.83 16.68
CA LEU A 127 -7.13 2.70 15.61
C LEU A 127 -6.04 1.95 14.84
N PRO A 128 -6.09 1.91 13.49
CA PRO A 128 -5.06 1.27 12.71
C PRO A 128 -3.70 1.92 13.02
N THR A 129 -2.73 1.09 13.41
CA THR A 129 -1.35 1.52 13.65
C THR A 129 -0.82 2.18 12.38
N ALA A 130 -0.47 3.46 12.48
CA ALA A 130 0.05 4.23 11.34
C ALA A 130 1.28 3.53 10.77
N ARG A 131 1.28 3.29 9.45
CA ARG A 131 2.45 2.77 8.74
C ARG A 131 3.59 3.80 8.83
N PRO A 132 4.86 3.38 8.88
CA PRO A 132 6.00 4.28 8.83
C PRO A 132 5.89 5.19 7.60
N ALA A 133 6.14 6.49 7.80
CA ALA A 133 6.14 7.45 6.70
C ALA A 133 7.23 7.06 5.68
N PRO A 134 6.97 7.18 4.37
CA PRO A 134 7.96 6.90 3.34
C PRO A 134 9.18 7.82 3.51
N PRO A 135 10.37 7.35 3.08
CA PRO A 135 11.57 8.18 3.10
C PRO A 135 11.32 9.45 2.26
N THR A 136 11.49 10.60 2.89
CA THR A 136 11.28 11.91 2.26
C THR A 136 12.60 12.38 1.66
N ALA A 137 12.58 12.92 0.43
CA ALA A 137 13.77 13.50 -0.16
C ALA A 137 14.28 14.70 0.66
N PRO A 138 15.61 14.93 0.68
CA PRO A 138 16.20 16.10 1.31
C PRO A 138 15.65 17.42 0.73
N PRO A 139 15.70 18.53 1.47
CA PRO A 139 15.50 19.87 0.92
C PRO A 139 16.42 20.11 -0.29
N VAL A 140 15.93 20.85 -1.28
CA VAL A 140 16.72 21.16 -2.49
C VAL A 140 17.91 22.04 -2.11
N PRO A 141 19.17 21.65 -2.41
CA PRO A 141 20.35 22.45 -2.05
C PRO A 141 20.64 23.58 -3.06
N PHE A 142 19.90 23.64 -4.17
CA PHE A 142 20.11 24.59 -5.25
C PHE A 142 19.23 25.82 -5.09
N THR A 143 19.84 26.99 -5.31
CA THR A 143 19.14 28.28 -5.43
C THR A 143 19.29 28.78 -6.85
N TYR A 144 18.21 29.31 -7.42
CA TYR A 144 18.25 29.93 -8.75
C TYR A 144 18.96 31.28 -8.67
N VAL A 145 19.95 31.50 -9.55
CA VAL A 145 20.70 32.75 -9.66
C VAL A 145 20.29 33.55 -10.90
N GLY A 146 20.03 32.86 -12.02
CA GLY A 146 19.65 33.50 -13.26
C GLY A 146 19.50 32.52 -14.42
N GLU A 147 19.11 33.04 -15.58
CA GLU A 147 19.06 32.30 -16.83
C GLU A 147 19.70 33.10 -17.96
N LEU A 148 20.29 32.39 -18.92
CA LEU A 148 20.78 32.91 -20.17
C LEU A 148 19.96 32.30 -21.30
N ASP A 149 19.57 33.15 -22.26
CA ASP A 149 18.84 32.76 -23.47
C ASP A 149 17.52 32.01 -23.20
N ALA A 150 16.64 32.61 -22.38
CA ALA A 150 15.32 32.08 -22.04
C ALA A 150 14.41 31.74 -23.25
N LYS A 151 14.70 32.32 -24.42
CA LYS A 151 13.94 32.14 -25.66
C LYS A 151 14.58 31.13 -26.62
N ALA A 152 15.74 30.57 -26.30
CA ALA A 152 16.40 29.55 -27.11
C ALA A 152 15.78 28.17 -26.86
N ASP A 153 15.97 27.24 -27.80
CA ASP A 153 15.53 25.84 -27.65
C ASP A 153 16.15 25.13 -26.42
N LYS A 154 17.29 25.64 -25.92
CA LYS A 154 17.97 25.17 -24.71
C LYS A 154 18.37 26.36 -23.83
N PRO A 155 17.51 26.79 -22.90
CA PRO A 155 17.89 27.82 -21.94
C PRO A 155 18.98 27.30 -21.02
N GLN A 156 19.91 28.18 -20.66
CA GLN A 156 21.02 27.87 -19.77
C GLN A 156 20.77 28.51 -18.41
N VAL A 157 20.65 27.70 -17.37
CA VAL A 157 20.30 28.14 -16.02
C VAL A 157 21.53 28.16 -15.14
N PHE A 158 21.63 29.21 -14.34
CA PHE A 158 22.62 29.34 -13.28
C PHE A 158 21.98 28.95 -11.96
N LEU A 159 22.45 27.85 -11.39
CA LEU A 159 22.07 27.36 -10.07
C LEU A 159 23.27 27.52 -9.12
N SER A 160 23.06 28.05 -7.93
CA SER A 160 24.07 28.02 -6.87
C SER A 160 23.79 26.88 -5.90
N ASN A 161 24.81 26.08 -5.60
CA ASN A 161 24.81 25.10 -4.52
C ASN A 161 25.78 25.59 -3.44
N GLY A 162 25.27 26.33 -2.44
CA GLY A 162 26.11 27.05 -1.49
C GLY A 162 27.04 28.04 -2.20
N ASP A 163 28.35 27.77 -2.14
CA ASP A 163 29.41 28.60 -2.76
C ASP A 163 29.73 28.23 -4.22
N GLN A 164 29.16 27.14 -4.75
CA GLN A 164 29.43 26.68 -6.11
C GLN A 164 28.38 27.19 -7.11
N LEU A 165 28.83 27.84 -8.18
CA LEU A 165 27.97 28.20 -9.31
C LEU A 165 27.97 27.09 -10.37
N LEU A 166 26.80 26.57 -10.68
CA LEU A 166 26.57 25.54 -11.69
C LEU A 166 25.80 26.13 -12.86
N ILE A 167 26.21 25.77 -14.07
CA ILE A 167 25.55 26.20 -15.29
C ILE A 167 25.02 24.96 -16.00
N VAL A 168 23.70 24.86 -16.12
CA VAL A 168 23.02 23.63 -16.55
C VAL A 168 21.93 23.91 -17.57
N SER A 169 21.71 22.94 -18.46
CA SER A 169 20.63 22.94 -19.43
C SER A 169 19.63 21.80 -19.15
N PRO A 170 18.40 21.85 -19.70
CA PRO A 170 17.46 20.75 -19.60
C PRO A 170 18.06 19.43 -20.11
N GLY A 171 18.04 18.40 -19.27
CA GLY A 171 18.63 17.09 -19.51
C GLY A 171 20.00 16.88 -18.84
N ASP A 172 20.65 17.93 -18.33
CA ASP A 172 21.95 17.79 -17.66
C ASP A 172 21.83 17.11 -16.30
N VAL A 173 22.89 16.42 -15.90
CA VAL A 173 23.00 15.72 -14.61
C VAL A 173 24.08 16.38 -13.76
N ILE A 174 23.67 16.83 -12.56
CA ILE A 174 24.50 17.47 -11.55
C ILE A 174 24.98 16.40 -10.57
N ASP A 175 26.30 16.23 -10.46
CA ASP A 175 26.99 15.34 -9.50
C ASP A 175 26.48 13.88 -9.45
N GLY A 176 25.82 13.42 -10.53
CA GLY A 176 25.19 12.09 -10.58
C GLY A 176 24.01 11.91 -9.61
N GLN A 177 23.57 12.95 -8.92
CA GLN A 177 22.50 12.91 -7.93
C GLN A 177 21.24 13.63 -8.38
N TYR A 178 21.37 14.68 -9.19
CA TYR A 178 20.25 15.47 -9.66
C TYR A 178 20.24 15.55 -11.18
N ARG A 179 19.06 15.47 -11.80
CA ARG A 179 18.87 15.70 -13.22
C ARG A 179 17.95 16.90 -13.42
N VAL A 180 18.30 17.81 -14.31
CA VAL A 180 17.42 18.91 -14.72
C VAL A 180 16.41 18.36 -15.72
N ASP A 181 15.13 18.40 -15.35
CA ASP A 181 14.05 17.88 -16.19
C ASP A 181 13.49 18.97 -17.11
N SER A 182 13.13 20.11 -16.54
CA SER A 182 12.66 21.27 -17.30
C SER A 182 13.02 22.58 -16.62
N VAL A 183 13.18 23.60 -17.45
CA VAL A 183 13.46 24.98 -17.03
C VAL A 183 12.33 25.83 -17.59
N SER A 184 11.63 26.54 -16.72
CA SER A 184 10.59 27.50 -17.07
C SER A 184 10.92 28.87 -16.47
N ALA A 185 10.30 29.93 -16.99
CA ALA A 185 10.52 31.30 -16.49
C ALA A 185 10.12 31.50 -15.01
N SER A 186 9.29 30.62 -14.44
CA SER A 186 8.81 30.70 -13.06
C SER A 186 9.40 29.64 -12.14
N ASN A 187 9.83 28.48 -12.65
CA ASN A 187 10.34 27.39 -11.83
C ASN A 187 11.34 26.52 -12.61
N VAL A 188 12.29 25.93 -11.89
CA VAL A 188 13.20 24.89 -12.39
C VAL A 188 12.81 23.56 -11.77
N VAL A 189 12.63 22.54 -12.60
CA VAL A 189 12.25 21.19 -12.16
C VAL A 189 13.48 20.29 -12.21
N LEU A 190 13.81 19.69 -11.06
CA LEU A 190 14.92 18.76 -10.90
C LEU A 190 14.39 17.40 -10.43
N THR A 191 15.03 16.32 -10.84
CA THR A 191 14.77 14.97 -10.33
C THR A 191 15.96 14.51 -9.50
N TYR A 192 15.71 14.15 -8.25
CA TYR A 192 16.69 13.50 -7.40
C TYR A 192 16.78 12.00 -7.77
N LEU A 193 17.87 11.60 -8.40
CA LEU A 193 18.06 10.28 -9.00
C LEU A 193 17.99 9.12 -7.99
N PRO A 194 18.55 9.22 -6.76
CA PRO A 194 18.51 8.11 -5.80
C PRO A 194 17.09 7.67 -5.41
N LEU A 195 16.14 8.61 -5.34
CA LEU A 195 14.73 8.33 -5.00
C LEU A 195 13.79 8.48 -6.21
N ASN A 196 14.31 8.88 -7.38
CA ASN A 196 13.52 9.33 -8.54
C ASN A 196 12.43 10.34 -8.17
N GLN A 197 12.70 11.21 -7.20
CA GLN A 197 11.73 12.16 -6.69
C GLN A 197 11.92 13.52 -7.36
N THR A 198 10.84 14.07 -7.91
CA THR A 198 10.83 15.40 -8.51
C THR A 198 10.81 16.48 -7.44
N GLN A 199 11.62 17.51 -7.63
CA GLN A 199 11.74 18.68 -6.77
C GLN A 199 11.67 19.94 -7.62
N VAL A 200 11.06 20.98 -7.07
CA VAL A 200 10.84 22.25 -7.77
C VAL A 200 11.62 23.33 -7.04
N VAL A 201 12.42 24.07 -7.78
CA VAL A 201 13.08 25.29 -7.32
C VAL A 201 12.30 26.46 -7.89
N SER A 202 11.67 27.23 -7.02
CA SER A 202 10.97 28.44 -7.43
C SER A 202 11.96 29.54 -7.79
N ILE A 203 11.72 30.20 -8.91
CA ILE A 203 12.47 31.38 -9.30
C ILE A 203 11.86 32.55 -8.54
N PRO A 204 12.63 33.27 -7.70
CA PRO A 204 12.13 34.44 -7.02
C PRO A 204 11.78 35.49 -8.08
N VAL A 205 10.49 35.72 -8.29
CA VAL A 205 10.01 36.86 -9.06
C VAL A 205 10.17 38.09 -8.16
N GLU A 206 11.18 38.91 -8.41
CA GLU A 206 11.25 40.23 -7.79
C GLU A 206 10.02 41.02 -8.28
N ALA A 207 9.02 41.14 -7.41
CA ALA A 207 7.89 42.02 -7.61
C ALA A 207 8.40 43.45 -7.58
N LYS A 208 8.42 44.10 -8.74
CA LYS A 208 8.78 45.51 -8.90
C LYS A 208 7.59 46.42 -8.62
#